data_AF-A0A4Y7T8M5-F1
#
_entry.id   AF-A0A4Y7T8M5-F1
#
_cell.length_a   1.000
_cell.length_b   1.000
_cell.length_c   1.000
_cell.angle_alpha   90.00
_cell.angle_beta   90.00
_cell.angle_gamma   90.00
#
_symmetry.space_group_name_H-M   'P 1'
#
loop_
_entity.id
_entity.type
_entity.pdbx_description
1 polymer ?
#
loop_
_entity_poly.entity_id
_entity_poly.type
_entity_poly.pdbx_seq_one_letter_code
_entity_poly.pdbx_strand_id
1 'polypeptide(L)'
;MAATVPAVCSAERWSYNTLNQSPCVVGSALKAVCQPGASPIVYLPPGYVYDGPSLVDRQNTPCRCSSVYYSLLSACAWCQGRDFISWSRYATNCTTAYLGVFPRELPRGTGVPAWAYMNVTVHHGFLGPCRSPGAQRP
;
A
#
# COMPACT_ATOMS: atom_id res chain seq x y z
N MET A 1 9.12 -24.20 -7.23
CA MET A 1 7.97 -23.36 -6.82
C MET A 1 8.53 -22.28 -5.91
N ALA A 2 8.58 -21.02 -6.35
CA ALA A 2 9.06 -19.94 -5.49
C ALA A 2 7.99 -19.68 -4.42
N ALA A 3 8.31 -19.94 -3.16
CA ALA A 3 7.44 -19.58 -2.05
C ALA A 3 7.32 -18.05 -2.03
N THR A 4 6.12 -17.53 -2.28
CA THR A 4 5.84 -16.10 -2.16
C THR A 4 5.85 -15.73 -0.68
N VAL A 5 6.98 -15.19 -0.21
CA VAL A 5 7.12 -14.73 1.16
C VAL A 5 6.23 -13.50 1.36
N PRO A 6 5.27 -13.53 2.29
CA PRO A 6 4.44 -12.36 2.55
C PRO A 6 5.31 -11.23 3.09
N ALA A 7 5.06 -10.02 2.60
CA ALA A 7 5.74 -8.84 3.10
C ALA A 7 5.36 -8.60 4.57
N VAL A 8 6.37 -8.40 5.40
CA VAL A 8 6.20 -8.03 6.81
C VAL A 8 6.96 -6.75 7.08
N CYS A 9 6.31 -5.80 7.77
CA CYS A 9 7.00 -4.68 8.39
C CYS A 9 7.38 -5.10 9.82
N SER A 10 8.64 -4.97 10.20
CA SER A 10 9.10 -5.19 11.59
C SER A 10 9.82 -3.99 12.20
N ALA A 11 10.27 -3.05 11.36
CA ALA A 11 11.08 -1.90 11.78
C ALA A 11 10.25 -0.67 12.18
N GLU A 12 9.11 -0.44 11.53
CA GLU A 12 8.39 0.84 11.61
C GLU A 12 7.10 0.74 12.42
N ARG A 13 7.22 0.75 13.75
CA ARG A 13 6.06 0.60 14.67
C ARG A 13 4.98 1.67 14.50
N TRP A 14 5.35 2.87 14.05
CA TRP A 14 4.38 3.95 13.78
C TRP A 14 3.36 3.56 12.69
N SER A 15 3.73 2.64 11.79
CA SER A 15 2.89 2.20 10.67
C SER A 15 1.84 1.17 11.07
N TYR A 16 1.90 0.65 12.30
CA TYR A 16 0.99 -0.37 12.79
C TYR A 16 -0.36 0.24 13.15
N ASN A 17 -1.41 -0.55 12.97
CA ASN A 17 -2.74 -0.17 13.44
C ASN A 17 -2.92 -0.49 14.94
N THR A 18 -4.07 -0.10 15.48
CA THR A 18 -4.46 -0.37 16.89
C THR A 18 -4.57 -1.86 17.23
N LEU A 19 -4.59 -2.75 16.22
CA LEU A 19 -4.61 -4.21 16.36
C LEU A 19 -3.21 -4.83 16.21
N ASN A 20 -2.15 -4.01 16.24
CA ASN A 20 -0.76 -4.44 16.08
C ASN A 20 -0.48 -5.17 14.76
N GLN A 21 -1.20 -4.82 13.69
CA GLN A 21 -1.00 -5.34 12.34
C GLN A 21 -0.14 -4.37 11.53
N SER A 22 0.82 -4.92 10.79
CA SER A 22 1.68 -4.15 9.89
C SER A 22 0.90 -3.62 8.67
N PRO A 23 1.38 -2.53 8.03
CA PRO A 23 0.73 -1.99 6.84
C PRO A 23 0.67 -3.00 5.68
N CYS A 24 1.63 -3.91 5.59
CA CYS A 24 1.62 -5.02 4.62
C CYS A 24 0.47 -6.00 4.85
N VAL A 25 0.18 -6.34 6.12
CA VAL A 25 -0.93 -7.22 6.49
C VAL A 25 -2.26 -6.53 6.25
N VAL A 26 -2.41 -5.28 6.68
CA VAL A 26 -3.63 -4.48 6.46
C VAL A 26 -3.89 -4.29 4.96
N GLY A 27 -2.86 -3.96 4.17
CA GLY A 27 -2.96 -3.87 2.72
C GLY A 27 -3.37 -5.19 2.07
N SER A 28 -2.79 -6.31 2.51
CA SER A 28 -3.18 -7.64 2.00
C SER A 28 -4.63 -7.97 2.31
N ALA A 29 -5.13 -7.61 3.49
CA ALA A 29 -6.52 -7.79 3.87
C ALA A 29 -7.46 -6.95 2.99
N LEU A 30 -7.12 -5.67 2.74
CA LEU A 30 -7.89 -4.81 1.83
C LEU A 30 -7.90 -5.36 0.39
N LYS A 31 -6.78 -5.90 -0.08
CA LYS A 31 -6.70 -6.55 -1.39
C LYS A 31 -7.66 -7.75 -1.47
N ALA A 32 -7.70 -8.57 -0.42
CA ALA A 32 -8.56 -9.76 -0.34
C ALA A 32 -10.06 -9.41 -0.30
N VAL A 33 -10.45 -8.27 0.27
CA VAL A 33 -11.85 -7.79 0.25
C VAL A 33 -12.34 -7.53 -1.18
N CYS A 34 -11.42 -7.14 -2.05
CA CYS A 34 -11.76 -6.67 -3.40
C CYS A 34 -11.62 -7.75 -4.45
N GLN A 35 -10.73 -8.71 -4.16
CA GLN A 35 -10.58 -9.93 -4.92
C GLN A 35 -10.41 -11.08 -3.91
N PRO A 36 -11.50 -11.78 -3.58
CA PRO A 36 -11.44 -12.95 -2.72
C PRO A 36 -10.44 -13.97 -3.30
N GLY A 37 -9.54 -14.49 -2.47
CA GLY A 37 -8.47 -15.39 -2.91
C GLY A 37 -7.26 -14.69 -3.54
N ALA A 38 -7.19 -13.35 -3.52
CA ALA A 38 -5.98 -12.64 -3.91
C ALA A 38 -4.79 -13.04 -3.02
N SER A 39 -3.64 -13.25 -3.65
CA SER A 39 -2.39 -13.47 -2.92
C SER A 39 -2.07 -12.28 -2.02
N PRO A 40 -1.44 -12.49 -0.86
CA PRO A 40 -0.97 -11.40 -0.01
C PRO A 40 0.03 -10.51 -0.77
N ILE A 41 0.30 -9.33 -0.20
CA ILE A 41 1.40 -8.49 -0.65
C ILE A 41 2.69 -9.27 -0.44
N VAL A 42 3.46 -9.43 -1.52
CA VAL A 42 4.68 -10.24 -1.55
C VAL A 42 5.89 -9.38 -1.25
N TYR A 43 6.90 -9.98 -0.63
CA TYR A 43 8.18 -9.32 -0.44
C TYR A 43 8.81 -8.88 -1.78
N LEU A 44 9.34 -7.66 -1.83
CA LEU A 44 10.00 -7.11 -3.01
C LEU A 44 11.52 -7.32 -2.93
N PRO A 45 12.15 -7.90 -3.98
CA PRO A 45 13.60 -7.91 -4.10
C PRO A 45 14.17 -6.48 -4.21
N PRO A 46 15.48 -6.27 -3.95
CA PRO A 46 16.13 -4.97 -4.13
C PRO A 46 15.93 -4.43 -5.55
N GLY A 47 15.63 -3.14 -5.69
CA GLY A 47 15.38 -2.49 -6.98
C GLY A 47 13.96 -2.66 -7.53
N TYR A 48 13.09 -3.43 -6.86
CA TYR A 48 11.68 -3.57 -7.24
C TYR A 48 10.77 -2.66 -6.42
N VAL A 49 9.68 -2.24 -7.03
CA VAL A 49 8.63 -1.38 -6.45
C VAL A 49 7.27 -2.04 -6.66
N TYR A 50 6.28 -1.66 -5.86
CA TYR A 50 4.89 -2.09 -6.14
C TYR A 50 4.30 -1.23 -7.25
N ASP A 51 3.95 -1.88 -8.36
CA ASP A 51 3.28 -1.23 -9.47
C ASP A 51 1.80 -0.96 -9.21
N GLY A 52 1.30 0.04 -9.92
CA GLY A 52 -0.11 0.36 -9.97
C GLY A 52 -0.95 -0.73 -10.66
N PRO A 53 -2.28 -0.67 -10.51
CA PRO A 53 -3.17 -1.58 -11.23
C PRO A 53 -2.92 -1.52 -12.75
N SER A 54 -2.67 -2.69 -13.36
CA SER A 54 -2.56 -2.83 -14.81
C SER A 54 -3.96 -2.90 -15.46
N LEU A 55 -4.07 -2.40 -16.69
CA LEU A 55 -5.29 -2.57 -17.51
C LEU A 55 -5.44 -4.01 -18.01
N VAL A 56 -4.32 -4.70 -18.23
CA VAL A 56 -4.26 -6.04 -18.84
C VAL A 56 -4.88 -7.11 -17.93
N ASP A 57 -4.68 -6.99 -16.61
CA ASP A 57 -5.10 -8.02 -15.65
C ASP A 57 -6.40 -7.67 -14.91
N ARG A 58 -7.18 -6.69 -15.42
CA ARG A 58 -8.39 -6.16 -14.76
C ARG A 58 -8.14 -5.74 -13.30
N GLN A 59 -6.93 -5.28 -13.01
CA GLN A 59 -6.53 -4.87 -11.66
C GLN A 59 -7.03 -3.46 -11.32
N ASN A 60 -7.52 -2.69 -12.31
CA ASN A 60 -8.20 -1.41 -12.14
C ASN A 60 -9.56 -1.60 -11.44
N THR A 61 -9.48 -1.96 -10.16
CA THR A 61 -10.62 -2.15 -9.26
C THR A 61 -10.72 -0.93 -8.35
N PRO A 62 -11.93 -0.55 -7.91
CA PRO A 62 -12.14 0.57 -7.00
C PRO A 62 -11.23 0.56 -5.78
N CYS A 63 -10.95 -0.63 -5.24
CA CYS A 63 -10.10 -0.79 -4.08
C CYS A 63 -8.62 -0.56 -4.34
N ARG A 64 -8.11 -1.06 -5.47
CA ARG A 64 -6.70 -0.83 -5.84
C ARG A 64 -6.49 0.64 -6.21
N CYS A 65 -7.51 1.29 -6.74
CA CYS A 65 -7.54 2.72 -7.05
C CYS A 65 -7.90 3.62 -5.86
N SER A 66 -7.89 3.08 -4.65
CA SER A 66 -8.00 3.87 -3.42
C SER A 66 -6.63 4.37 -2.97
N SER A 67 -6.55 5.67 -2.64
CA SER A 67 -5.34 6.25 -2.06
C SER A 67 -4.99 5.63 -0.71
N VAL A 68 -5.99 5.09 0.00
CA VAL A 68 -5.82 4.39 1.28
C VAL A 68 -5.01 3.12 1.08
N TYR A 69 -5.40 2.33 0.08
CA TYR A 69 -4.68 1.11 -0.28
C TYR A 69 -3.26 1.42 -0.77
N TYR A 70 -3.11 2.45 -1.61
CA TYR A 70 -1.79 2.90 -2.06
C TYR A 70 -0.90 3.35 -0.89
N SER A 71 -1.44 4.06 0.10
CA SER A 71 -0.68 4.51 1.26
C SER A 71 -0.14 3.33 2.07
N LEU A 72 -0.97 2.31 2.30
CA LEU A 72 -0.56 1.07 2.97
C LEU A 72 0.48 0.28 2.17
N LEU A 73 0.30 0.20 0.85
CA LEU A 73 1.23 -0.48 -0.05
C LEU A 73 2.60 0.21 -0.08
N SER A 74 2.59 1.55 -0.09
CA SER A 74 3.81 2.36 -0.11
C SER A 74 4.54 2.31 1.23
N ALA A 75 3.81 2.36 2.35
CA ALA A 75 4.37 2.12 3.67
C ALA A 75 4.93 0.71 3.80
N CYS A 76 4.29 -0.28 3.17
CA CYS A 76 4.80 -1.65 3.13
C CYS A 76 6.12 -1.77 2.35
N ALA A 77 6.26 -1.08 1.21
CA ALA A 77 7.53 -1.01 0.47
C ALA A 77 8.60 -0.31 1.32
N TRP A 78 8.24 0.80 1.95
CA TRP A 78 9.15 1.55 2.83
C TRP A 78 9.67 0.70 3.98
N CYS A 79 8.78 -0.04 4.66
CA CYS A 79 9.14 -0.98 5.71
C CYS A 79 10.14 -2.05 5.27
N GLN A 80 10.12 -2.44 3.99
CA GLN A 80 11.07 -3.39 3.42
C GLN A 80 12.39 -2.75 3.00
N GLY A 81 12.53 -1.42 3.14
CA GLY A 81 13.63 -0.65 2.59
C GLY A 81 13.59 -0.64 1.07
N ARG A 82 12.40 -0.44 0.49
CA ARG A 82 12.17 -0.33 -0.95
C ARG A 82 11.53 1.01 -1.30
N ASP A 83 11.78 1.43 -2.52
CA ASP A 83 11.12 2.60 -3.09
C ASP A 83 9.67 2.29 -3.47
N PHE A 84 8.89 3.35 -3.62
CA PHE A 84 7.52 3.31 -4.08
C PHE A 84 7.33 4.36 -5.17
N ILE A 85 6.45 4.07 -6.12
CA ILE A 85 6.11 5.02 -7.19
C ILE A 85 5.18 6.09 -6.66
N SER A 86 5.16 7.27 -7.30
CA SER A 86 4.23 8.34 -6.93
C SER A 86 2.77 7.98 -7.21
N TRP A 87 1.84 8.61 -6.49
CA TRP A 87 0.40 8.38 -6.68
C TRP A 87 -0.03 8.61 -8.13
N SER A 88 0.48 9.67 -8.79
CA SER A 88 0.17 9.97 -10.18
C SER A 88 0.54 8.82 -11.13
N ARG A 89 1.69 8.16 -10.88
CA ARG A 89 2.14 7.00 -11.65
C ARG A 89 1.35 5.74 -11.28
N TYR A 90 1.03 5.56 -10.01
CA TYR A 90 0.24 4.43 -9.52
C TYR A 90 -1.20 4.46 -10.08
N ALA A 91 -1.85 5.62 -10.03
CA ALA A 91 -3.23 5.81 -10.46
C ALA A 91 -3.39 6.08 -11.96
N THR A 92 -2.32 5.98 -12.77
CA THR A 92 -2.37 6.26 -14.21
C THR A 92 -3.43 5.44 -14.95
N ASN A 93 -3.61 4.18 -14.55
CA ASN A 93 -4.57 3.26 -15.15
C ASN A 93 -5.90 3.19 -14.38
N CYS A 94 -6.10 4.05 -13.38
CA CYS A 94 -7.32 4.10 -12.60
C CYS A 94 -8.36 4.99 -13.28
N THR A 95 -9.49 4.42 -13.68
CA THR A 95 -10.59 5.20 -14.28
C THR A 95 -11.29 6.07 -13.24
N THR A 96 -11.33 5.61 -11.99
CA THR A 96 -11.88 6.36 -10.85
C THR A 96 -10.94 6.24 -9.66
N ALA A 97 -10.43 7.38 -9.22
CA ALA A 97 -9.55 7.48 -8.06
C ALA A 97 -10.35 7.77 -6.78
N TYR A 98 -10.20 6.92 -5.77
CA TYR A 98 -10.84 7.10 -4.46
C TYR A 98 -9.84 7.73 -3.49
N LEU A 99 -9.86 9.05 -3.40
CA LEU A 99 -8.95 9.83 -2.55
C LEU A 99 -9.48 9.91 -1.12
N GLY A 100 -8.64 9.57 -0.14
CA GLY A 100 -8.96 9.62 1.29
C GLY A 100 -10.08 8.66 1.71
N VAL A 101 -10.47 7.72 0.86
CA VAL A 101 -11.57 6.78 1.13
C VAL A 101 -11.29 5.42 0.53
N PHE A 102 -11.70 4.37 1.25
CA PHE A 102 -11.71 3.00 0.74
C PHE A 102 -13.16 2.62 0.39
N PRO A 103 -13.47 2.24 -0.87
CA PRO A 103 -14.85 2.11 -1.35
C PRO A 103 -15.57 0.82 -0.94
N ARG A 104 -14.93 -0.03 -0.12
CA ARG A 104 -15.55 -1.26 0.39
C ARG A 104 -15.52 -1.27 1.92
N GLU A 105 -16.34 -2.13 2.51
CA GLU A 105 -16.29 -2.36 3.94
C GLU A 105 -14.96 -2.98 4.36
N LEU A 106 -14.42 -2.49 5.48
CA LEU A 106 -13.21 -3.04 6.06
C LEU A 106 -13.50 -4.44 6.62
N PRO A 107 -12.60 -5.42 6.44
CA PRO A 107 -12.82 -6.75 6.96
C PRO A 107 -12.77 -6.72 8.50
N ARG A 108 -13.63 -7.51 9.14
CA ARG A 108 -13.65 -7.61 10.62
C ARG A 108 -12.27 -8.02 11.13
N GLY A 109 -11.77 -7.30 12.13
CA GLY A 109 -10.43 -7.53 12.69
C GLY A 109 -9.28 -6.92 11.89
N THR A 110 -9.55 -6.00 10.95
CA THR A 110 -8.53 -5.17 10.30
C THR A 110 -8.87 -3.68 10.51
N GLY A 111 -7.95 -2.96 11.13
CA GLY A 111 -8.05 -1.50 11.29
C GLY A 111 -7.15 -0.79 10.28
N VAL A 112 -7.68 0.16 9.51
CA VAL A 112 -6.84 1.04 8.70
C VAL A 112 -6.39 2.22 9.57
N PRO A 113 -5.09 2.49 9.69
CA PRO A 113 -4.60 3.59 10.51
C PRO A 113 -4.94 4.95 9.87
N ALA A 114 -5.15 5.98 10.71
CA ALA A 114 -5.59 7.31 10.26
C ALA A 114 -4.65 7.96 9.22
N TRP A 115 -3.34 7.72 9.32
CA TRP A 115 -2.37 8.25 8.36
C TRP A 115 -2.58 7.72 6.93
N ALA A 116 -3.18 6.54 6.76
CA ALA A 116 -3.44 5.98 5.44
C ALA A 116 -4.57 6.73 4.70
N TYR A 117 -5.39 7.50 5.42
CA TYR A 117 -6.44 8.34 4.84
C TYR A 117 -5.95 9.73 4.43
N MET A 118 -4.68 10.07 4.69
CA MET A 118 -4.13 11.37 4.32
C MET A 118 -4.08 11.57 2.80
N ASN A 119 -4.14 12.83 2.38
CA ASN A 119 -4.21 13.17 0.97
C ASN A 119 -2.84 13.01 0.27
N VAL A 120 -2.72 11.97 -0.54
CA VAL A 120 -1.49 11.63 -1.29
C VAL A 120 -1.25 12.52 -2.51
N THR A 121 -2.23 13.32 -2.94
CA THR A 121 -2.07 14.20 -4.12
C THR A 121 -1.24 15.44 -3.81
N VAL A 122 -1.17 15.87 -2.55
CA VAL A 122 -0.41 17.05 -2.11
C VAL A 122 1.08 16.75 -1.98
N HIS A 123 1.43 15.53 -1.57
CA HIS A 123 2.82 15.12 -1.33
C HIS A 123 3.38 14.15 -2.38
N HIS A 124 2.58 13.84 -3.42
CA HIS A 124 2.85 12.82 -4.43
C HIS A 124 3.18 11.42 -3.85
N GLY A 125 2.83 11.15 -2.59
CA GLY A 125 3.22 9.99 -1.80
C GLY A 125 2.53 9.93 -0.44
N PHE A 126 2.76 8.86 0.32
CA PHE A 126 2.27 8.75 1.69
C PHE A 126 3.12 9.58 2.65
N LEU A 127 2.48 10.22 3.63
CA LEU A 127 3.14 10.95 4.72
C LEU A 127 3.54 9.96 5.83
N GLY A 128 4.63 9.24 5.61
CA GLY A 128 5.34 8.56 6.69
C GLY A 128 6.24 9.55 7.46
N PRO A 129 6.48 9.34 8.76
CA PRO A 129 7.59 10.02 9.41
C PRO A 129 8.87 9.65 8.66
N CYS A 130 9.64 10.65 8.27
CA CYS A 130 10.95 10.53 7.61
C CYS A 130 10.98 10.35 6.08
N ARG A 131 10.15 11.05 5.32
CA ARG A 131 10.61 11.54 4.01
C ARG A 131 11.16 12.95 4.14
N SER A 132 12.35 13.07 4.74
CA SER A 132 13.20 14.20 4.44
C SER A 132 13.58 14.08 2.95
N PRO A 133 13.34 15.11 2.12
CA PRO A 133 13.82 15.13 0.74
C PRO A 133 15.35 15.27 0.79
N GLY A 134 16.07 14.15 0.98
CA GLY A 134 17.53 14.17 1.14
C GLY A 134 18.15 13.02 1.92
N ALA A 135 17.37 12.11 2.51
CA ALA A 135 17.94 10.93 3.18
C ALA A 135 18.28 9.83 2.14
N GLN A 136 19.34 10.06 1.36
CA GLN A 136 20.13 8.94 0.83
C GLN A 136 20.67 8.19 2.05
N ARG A 137 20.29 6.92 2.18
CA ARG A 137 20.93 6.01 3.13
C ARG A 137 22.45 6.04 2.85
N PRO A 138 23.31 6.10 3.88
CA PRO A 138 24.74 5.92 3.68
C PRO A 138 25.05 4.56 3.05
#